data_AF-W0RU57-F1
#
_entry.id   AF-W0RU57-F1
#
_cell.length_a   1.000
_cell.length_b   1.000
_cell.length_c   1.000
_cell.angle_alpha   90.00
_cell.angle_beta   90.00
_cell.angle_gamma   90.00
#
_symmetry.space_group_name_H-M   'P 1'
#
loop_
_entity.id
_entity.type
_entity.pdbx_description
1 polymer ?
#
loop_
_entity_poly.entity_id
_entity_poly.type
_entity_poly.pdbx_seq_one_letter_code
_entity_poly.pdbx_strand_id
1 'polypeptide(L)'
;MRIHLIALVPLAVLAHARAARAQLVVEPDRPVGPPLAYPVVEPHLSTAPSDPRRLVVGAMVPLSADDGSMDCMALASTDGGRSWTVTRLGLSGPTGCGDAWTAATGDGSALLSYGADSLTVVRRSADDGRTWSAPSLAVPGWFDHAMLAARGETVYLVGSARRRDPGRRPRPAVYVARSTDGGRTFVERCRLVLTNVEQEAITPLVLADGALVVGTIDHGDASGRRLERRRAWLVVSGDSGATFTEPLLIAESCSRTRNTAWPSLAASPRRDAVPERLFFTCEANGNHGVLFARSDDRGERWTPVRRIDGGADSAWAKTPTMAVSASGVLAVTWVDARDDATGRCWHLYGTASRDGGATFLPAQRLSSAASCPTAAASGAGVVDRFPSGGEYHGLAAVGASEFVAVWPDARDGIFRLRSVRFRVPER
;
A
#
# COMPACT_ATOMS: atom_id res chain seq x y z
N MET A 1 -45.59 -40.57 61.14
CA MET A 1 -46.13 -39.88 59.95
C MET A 1 -45.76 -38.41 60.02
N ARG A 2 -44.68 -38.00 59.33
CA ARG A 2 -44.33 -36.63 58.96
C ARG A 2 -43.23 -36.74 57.90
N ILE A 3 -43.61 -36.48 56.65
CA ILE A 3 -42.70 -36.46 55.50
C ILE A 3 -42.21 -35.03 55.35
N HIS A 4 -40.91 -34.79 55.48
CA HIS A 4 -40.30 -33.51 55.14
C HIS A 4 -39.72 -33.60 53.72
N LEU A 5 -40.34 -32.86 52.81
CA LEU A 5 -39.84 -32.57 51.47
C LEU A 5 -38.58 -31.70 51.60
N ILE A 6 -37.43 -32.18 51.11
CA ILE A 6 -36.26 -31.34 50.86
C ILE A 6 -36.16 -31.17 49.35
N ALA A 7 -36.50 -29.99 48.88
CA ALA A 7 -36.25 -29.56 47.51
C ALA A 7 -34.78 -29.17 47.37
N LEU A 8 -34.01 -29.95 46.61
CA LEU A 8 -32.66 -29.59 46.18
C LEU A 8 -32.73 -29.05 44.74
N VAL A 9 -32.56 -27.74 44.62
CA VAL A 9 -32.34 -27.04 43.34
C VAL A 9 -30.91 -27.34 42.87
N PRO A 10 -30.67 -27.80 41.63
CA PRO A 10 -29.31 -27.96 41.14
C PRO A 10 -28.75 -26.58 40.75
N LEU A 11 -27.69 -26.17 41.43
CA LEU A 11 -26.88 -25.00 41.07
C LEU A 11 -26.06 -25.35 39.81
N ALA A 12 -26.59 -25.08 38.62
CA ALA A 12 -25.82 -25.16 37.39
C ALA A 12 -24.91 -23.92 37.28
N VAL A 13 -23.65 -24.06 37.68
CA VAL A 13 -22.61 -23.05 37.39
C VAL A 13 -22.23 -23.19 35.91
N LEU A 14 -22.86 -22.38 35.05
CA LEU A 14 -22.43 -22.16 33.67
C LEU A 14 -21.16 -21.28 33.67
N ALA A 15 -20.01 -21.91 33.79
CA ALA A 15 -18.73 -21.28 33.49
C ALA A 15 -18.62 -21.07 31.96
N HIS A 16 -19.13 -19.94 31.48
CA HIS A 16 -18.79 -19.44 30.14
C HIS A 16 -17.36 -18.90 30.18
N ALA A 17 -16.37 -19.78 30.02
CA ALA A 17 -15.04 -19.35 29.59
C ALA A 17 -15.20 -18.73 28.19
N ARG A 18 -15.27 -17.40 28.12
CA ARG A 18 -15.10 -16.68 26.85
C ARG A 18 -13.72 -17.06 26.33
N ALA A 19 -13.66 -17.92 25.30
CA ALA A 19 -12.44 -18.10 24.54
C ALA A 19 -11.93 -16.70 24.14
N ALA A 20 -10.73 -16.33 24.59
CA ALA A 20 -10.12 -15.08 24.21
C ALA A 20 -10.07 -15.03 22.69
N ARG A 21 -10.71 -14.03 22.06
CA ARG A 21 -10.65 -13.86 20.62
C ARG A 21 -9.17 -13.67 20.24
N ALA A 22 -8.68 -14.43 19.27
CA ALA A 22 -7.32 -14.28 18.78
C ALA A 22 -7.06 -12.82 18.36
N GLN A 23 -5.98 -12.24 18.86
CA GLN A 23 -5.56 -10.85 18.62
C GLN A 23 -4.16 -10.81 18.00
N LEU A 24 -3.81 -9.71 17.35
CA LEU A 24 -2.45 -9.52 16.84
C LEU A 24 -1.49 -9.33 18.03
N VAL A 25 -0.31 -9.96 17.96
CA VAL A 25 0.77 -9.73 18.93
C VAL A 25 1.63 -8.59 18.39
N VAL A 26 1.55 -7.42 19.02
CA VAL A 26 2.14 -6.17 18.52
C VAL A 26 3.35 -5.80 19.38
N GLU A 27 4.50 -5.59 18.75
CA GLU A 27 5.68 -5.02 19.42
C GLU A 27 5.52 -3.50 19.59
N PRO A 28 6.23 -2.87 20.55
CA PRO A 28 6.32 -1.42 20.60
C PRO A 28 6.85 -0.83 19.28
N ASP A 29 6.15 0.19 18.76
CA ASP A 29 6.61 0.89 17.57
C ASP A 29 7.81 1.79 17.85
N ARG A 30 8.68 1.94 16.84
CA ARG A 30 9.98 2.61 16.93
C ARG A 30 10.18 3.64 15.83
N PRO A 31 10.99 4.69 16.05
CA PRO A 31 11.40 5.61 14.99
C PRO A 31 12.12 4.86 13.87
N VAL A 32 11.95 5.33 12.64
CA VAL A 32 12.68 4.84 11.46
C VAL A 32 13.66 5.92 11.04
N GLY A 33 14.95 5.64 11.22
CA GLY A 33 16.01 6.60 10.95
C GLY A 33 16.12 7.71 12.01
N PRO A 34 17.09 8.63 11.86
CA PRO A 34 17.25 9.77 12.75
C PRO A 34 16.10 10.78 12.56
N PRO A 35 15.80 11.61 13.58
CA PRO A 35 14.84 12.69 13.42
C PRO A 35 15.33 13.68 12.36
N LEU A 36 14.49 13.92 11.36
CA LEU A 36 14.72 14.95 10.36
C LEU A 36 14.01 16.25 10.75
N ALA A 37 14.54 17.38 10.27
CA ALA A 37 13.92 18.69 10.37
C ALA A 37 12.73 18.86 9.42
N TYR A 38 12.63 18.00 8.40
CA TYR A 38 11.59 18.01 7.38
C TYR A 38 10.59 16.88 7.61
N PRO A 39 9.31 17.08 7.25
CA PRO A 39 8.34 15.99 7.24
C PRO A 39 8.74 14.88 6.27
N VAL A 40 8.26 13.67 6.54
CA VAL A 40 8.46 12.50 5.68
C VAL A 40 7.12 11.85 5.43
N VAL A 41 6.75 11.72 4.18
CA VAL A 41 5.41 11.28 3.72
C VAL A 41 5.54 10.15 2.70
N GLU A 42 4.46 9.41 2.50
CA GLU A 42 4.35 8.37 1.47
C GLU A 42 5.46 7.32 1.47
N PRO A 43 5.69 6.61 2.59
CA PRO A 43 6.64 5.51 2.61
C PRO A 43 6.05 4.30 1.87
N HIS A 44 6.72 3.82 0.82
CA HIS A 44 6.50 2.48 0.28
C HIS A 44 7.58 1.51 0.80
N LEU A 45 7.20 0.29 1.17
CA LEU A 45 8.09 -0.72 1.75
C LEU A 45 8.14 -1.98 0.88
N SER A 46 9.35 -2.47 0.63
CA SER A 46 9.61 -3.76 -0.02
C SER A 46 10.57 -4.61 0.79
N THR A 47 10.53 -5.92 0.57
CA THR A 47 11.39 -6.92 1.23
C THR A 47 12.12 -7.75 0.20
N ALA A 48 13.38 -8.08 0.46
CA ALA A 48 14.12 -8.95 -0.44
C ALA A 48 13.55 -10.38 -0.42
N PRO A 49 13.26 -11.00 -1.58
CA PRO A 49 12.77 -12.37 -1.63
C PRO A 49 13.76 -13.40 -1.05
N SER A 50 15.06 -13.09 -1.08
CA SER A 50 16.14 -13.97 -0.61
C SER A 50 16.35 -13.93 0.92
N ASP A 51 16.00 -12.83 1.57
CA ASP A 51 16.00 -12.69 3.03
C ASP A 51 14.92 -11.67 3.42
N PRO A 52 13.78 -12.10 3.98
CA PRO A 52 12.68 -11.20 4.34
C PRO A 52 13.02 -10.24 5.51
N ARG A 53 14.23 -10.33 6.08
CA ARG A 53 14.76 -9.34 7.03
C ARG A 53 15.44 -8.15 6.33
N ARG A 54 15.76 -8.26 5.04
CA ARG A 54 16.30 -7.17 4.21
C ARG A 54 15.13 -6.35 3.68
N LEU A 55 15.01 -5.11 4.14
CA LEU A 55 13.91 -4.21 3.83
C LEU A 55 14.44 -2.96 3.13
N VAL A 56 13.66 -2.43 2.20
CA VAL A 56 13.92 -1.13 1.57
C VAL A 56 12.65 -0.29 1.56
N VAL A 57 12.76 0.95 2.02
CA VAL A 57 11.68 1.95 1.99
C VAL A 57 12.09 3.08 1.07
N GLY A 58 11.15 3.53 0.23
CA GLY A 58 11.23 4.81 -0.48
C GLY A 58 10.23 5.76 0.15
N ALA A 59 10.61 7.02 0.39
CA ALA A 59 9.71 8.00 0.96
C ALA A 59 10.00 9.40 0.43
N MET A 60 8.97 10.24 0.43
CA MET A 60 9.05 11.64 0.04
C MET A 60 9.36 12.54 1.23
N VAL A 61 10.07 13.63 0.97
CA VAL A 61 10.51 14.61 1.95
C VAL A 61 10.19 16.00 1.43
N PRO A 62 9.04 16.57 1.79
CA PRO A 62 8.72 17.96 1.52
C PRO A 62 9.73 18.87 2.23
N LEU A 63 10.51 19.61 1.45
CA LEU A 63 11.57 20.48 1.93
C LEU A 63 11.05 21.87 2.33
N SER A 64 9.97 22.30 1.67
CA SER A 64 9.31 23.57 1.95
C SER A 64 7.81 23.42 1.73
N ALA A 65 7.03 24.10 2.57
CA ALA A 65 5.58 24.15 2.45
C ALA A 65 5.11 25.09 1.32
N ASP A 66 5.98 25.99 0.85
CA ASP A 66 5.57 27.17 0.08
C ASP A 66 5.95 27.10 -1.41
N ASP A 67 7.04 26.44 -1.77
CA ASP A 67 7.52 26.34 -3.17
C ASP A 67 7.33 24.95 -3.79
N GLY A 68 6.78 23.99 -3.03
CA GLY A 68 6.56 22.62 -3.48
C GLY A 68 7.84 21.80 -3.64
N SER A 69 8.98 22.27 -3.11
CA SER A 69 10.23 21.54 -3.20
C SER A 69 10.17 20.21 -2.44
N MET A 70 10.58 19.14 -3.13
CA MET A 70 10.57 17.78 -2.58
C MET A 70 11.87 17.04 -2.91
N ASP A 71 12.35 16.26 -1.95
CA ASP A 71 13.38 15.25 -2.15
C ASP A 71 12.80 13.87 -1.84
N CYS A 72 13.50 12.80 -2.21
CA CYS A 72 13.22 11.47 -1.69
C CYS A 72 14.35 10.98 -0.80
N MET A 73 14.03 9.96 -0.03
CA MET A 73 15.02 9.16 0.64
C MET A 73 14.75 7.68 0.41
N ALA A 74 15.82 6.91 0.50
CA ALA A 74 15.77 5.47 0.70
C ALA A 74 16.13 5.15 2.15
N LEU A 75 15.46 4.15 2.72
CA LEU A 75 15.81 3.59 4.02
C LEU A 75 16.02 2.09 3.88
N ALA A 76 17.14 1.59 4.40
CA ALA A 76 17.56 0.21 4.29
C ALA A 76 17.63 -0.45 5.67
N SER A 77 17.10 -1.66 5.80
CA SER A 77 17.26 -2.48 7.00
C SER A 77 17.73 -3.88 6.64
N THR A 78 18.54 -4.50 7.49
CA THR A 78 19.03 -5.89 7.34
C THR A 78 18.68 -6.77 8.54
N ASP A 79 17.94 -6.25 9.51
CA ASP A 79 17.56 -6.91 10.76
C ASP A 79 16.04 -7.01 10.95
N GLY A 80 15.28 -6.90 9.85
CA GLY A 80 13.83 -6.94 9.83
C GLY A 80 13.19 -5.64 10.33
N GLY A 81 13.83 -4.50 10.09
CA GLY A 81 13.29 -3.19 10.42
C GLY A 81 13.51 -2.77 11.88
N ARG A 82 14.45 -3.41 12.60
CA ARG A 82 14.83 -2.99 13.96
C ARG A 82 15.75 -1.78 13.92
N SER A 83 16.62 -1.70 12.92
CA SER A 83 17.47 -0.55 12.63
C SER A 83 17.45 -0.20 11.14
N TRP A 84 17.78 1.06 10.83
CA TRP A 84 17.67 1.62 9.48
C TRP A 84 18.88 2.50 9.13
N THR A 85 19.41 2.32 7.93
CA THR A 85 20.31 3.27 7.28
C THR A 85 19.50 4.17 6.36
N VAL A 86 19.76 5.47 6.36
CA VAL A 86 19.02 6.46 5.56
C VAL A 86 19.93 7.09 4.52
N THR A 87 19.48 7.12 3.27
CA THR A 87 20.16 7.76 2.14
C THR A 87 19.23 8.77 1.48
N ARG A 88 19.58 10.06 1.55
CA ARG A 88 18.89 11.15 0.83
C ARG A 88 19.32 11.14 -0.63
N LEU A 89 18.38 11.36 -1.56
CA LEU A 89 18.74 11.47 -2.99
C LEU A 89 19.31 12.85 -3.33
N GLY A 90 19.05 13.88 -2.51
CA GLY A 90 19.60 15.22 -2.70
C GLY A 90 18.96 15.95 -3.88
N LEU A 91 17.71 15.61 -4.20
CA LEU A 91 16.90 16.32 -5.20
C LEU A 91 16.33 17.60 -4.59
N SER A 92 16.14 18.65 -5.39
CA SER A 92 15.64 19.94 -4.92
C SER A 92 14.89 20.69 -6.02
N GLY A 93 13.93 21.53 -5.62
CA GLY A 93 13.12 22.35 -6.52
C GLY A 93 11.69 21.84 -6.70
N PRO A 94 10.81 22.62 -7.36
CA PRO A 94 9.38 22.30 -7.54
C PRO A 94 9.12 21.11 -8.46
N THR A 95 10.12 20.72 -9.25
CA THR A 95 10.15 19.48 -10.04
C THR A 95 10.82 18.33 -9.28
N GLY A 96 10.91 18.45 -7.95
CA GLY A 96 11.54 17.49 -7.07
C GLY A 96 10.85 16.12 -7.02
N CYS A 97 11.32 15.28 -6.12
CA CYS A 97 10.92 13.88 -6.06
C CYS A 97 9.44 13.69 -5.70
N GLY A 98 8.73 12.80 -6.40
CA GLY A 98 7.37 12.38 -6.02
C GLY A 98 7.12 10.89 -6.26
N ASP A 99 6.14 10.36 -5.54
CA ASP A 99 5.62 9.00 -5.55
C ASP A 99 6.72 7.92 -5.46
N ALA A 100 7.52 8.00 -4.39
CA ALA A 100 8.63 7.09 -4.17
C ALA A 100 8.15 5.66 -3.97
N TRP A 101 8.56 4.76 -4.88
CA TRP A 101 8.16 3.36 -4.82
C TRP A 101 9.36 2.43 -4.88
N THR A 102 9.29 1.32 -4.15
CA THR A 102 10.39 0.36 -4.06
C THR A 102 10.00 -1.02 -4.54
N ALA A 103 11.00 -1.79 -4.98
CA ALA A 103 10.89 -3.23 -5.20
C ALA A 103 12.23 -3.89 -4.87
N ALA A 104 12.22 -5.21 -4.71
CA ALA A 104 13.45 -6.00 -4.58
C ALA A 104 13.47 -7.13 -5.63
N THR A 105 14.61 -7.29 -6.27
CA THR A 105 14.83 -8.30 -7.33
C THR A 105 15.27 -9.64 -6.73
N GLY A 106 15.23 -10.70 -7.55
CA GLY A 106 15.63 -12.05 -7.16
C GLY A 106 17.09 -12.16 -6.72
N ASP A 107 17.98 -11.33 -7.27
CA ASP A 107 19.39 -11.22 -6.83
C ASP A 107 19.57 -10.40 -5.54
N GLY A 108 18.46 -9.98 -4.91
CA GLY A 108 18.45 -9.22 -3.66
C GLY A 108 18.84 -7.75 -3.82
N SER A 109 18.85 -7.22 -5.04
CA SER A 109 19.06 -5.79 -5.27
C SER A 109 17.78 -5.00 -5.02
N ALA A 110 17.93 -3.76 -4.56
CA ALA A 110 16.81 -2.86 -4.36
C ALA A 110 16.60 -1.96 -5.58
N LEU A 111 15.36 -1.63 -5.86
CA LEU A 111 14.95 -0.67 -6.87
C LEU A 111 14.14 0.45 -6.21
N LEU A 112 14.32 1.66 -6.73
CA LEU A 112 13.58 2.85 -6.33
C LEU A 112 13.13 3.58 -7.58
N SER A 113 11.83 3.76 -7.73
CA SER A 113 11.22 4.62 -8.73
C SER A 113 10.65 5.88 -8.09
N TYR A 114 10.64 6.96 -8.88
CA TYR A 114 10.09 8.24 -8.49
C TYR A 114 9.98 9.16 -9.72
N GLY A 115 9.11 10.15 -9.65
CA GLY A 115 9.08 11.26 -10.60
C GLY A 115 10.04 12.39 -10.17
N ALA A 116 10.80 12.96 -11.11
CA ALA A 116 11.65 14.13 -10.90
C ALA A 116 11.97 14.83 -12.23
N ASP A 117 12.01 16.17 -12.26
CA ASP A 117 12.43 16.98 -13.41
C ASP A 117 11.68 16.66 -14.71
N SER A 118 10.36 16.47 -14.61
CA SER A 118 9.48 16.03 -15.70
C SER A 118 9.84 14.65 -16.28
N LEU A 119 10.62 13.85 -15.54
CA LEU A 119 10.97 12.48 -15.85
C LEU A 119 10.33 11.54 -14.82
N THR A 120 10.13 10.30 -15.24
CA THR A 120 9.98 9.16 -14.34
C THR A 120 11.28 8.37 -14.36
N VAL A 121 11.83 8.10 -13.18
CA VAL A 121 13.16 7.53 -12.99
C VAL A 121 13.07 6.20 -12.27
N VAL A 122 13.92 5.25 -12.64
CA VAL A 122 14.22 4.05 -11.83
C VAL A 122 15.72 4.01 -11.56
N ARG A 123 16.09 3.86 -10.29
CA ARG A 123 17.46 3.59 -9.85
C ARG A 123 17.56 2.22 -9.21
N ARG A 124 18.77 1.67 -9.22
CA ARG A 124 19.08 0.37 -8.67
C ARG A 124 20.16 0.48 -7.61
N SER A 125 20.06 -0.35 -6.58
CA SER A 125 21.05 -0.49 -5.52
C SER A 125 21.47 -1.96 -5.40
N ALA A 126 22.77 -2.22 -5.43
CA ALA A 126 23.34 -3.55 -5.23
C ALA A 126 23.71 -3.84 -3.76
N ASP A 127 23.49 -2.89 -2.85
CA ASP A 127 23.98 -2.90 -1.47
C ASP A 127 22.87 -2.58 -0.44
N ASP A 128 21.69 -3.15 -0.65
CA ASP A 128 20.49 -3.01 0.20
C ASP A 128 19.78 -1.65 0.18
N GLY A 129 20.02 -0.80 -0.81
CA GLY A 129 19.47 0.55 -0.84
C GLY A 129 20.36 1.59 -0.14
N ARG A 130 21.61 1.24 0.19
CA ARG A 130 22.57 2.18 0.81
C ARG A 130 23.14 3.15 -0.22
N THR A 131 23.53 2.65 -1.40
CA THR A 131 23.96 3.47 -2.54
C THR A 131 23.12 3.17 -3.76
N TRP A 132 22.96 4.16 -4.63
CA TRP A 132 22.08 4.10 -5.79
C TRP A 132 22.84 4.44 -7.07
N SER A 133 22.64 3.63 -8.11
CA SER A 133 23.23 3.83 -9.42
C SER A 133 22.75 5.12 -10.10
N ALA A 134 23.38 5.45 -11.22
CA ALA A 134 22.74 6.27 -12.23
C ALA A 134 21.40 5.63 -12.66
N PRO A 135 20.44 6.41 -13.20
CA PRO A 135 19.16 5.88 -13.66
C PRO A 135 19.29 4.68 -14.61
N SER A 136 18.65 3.57 -14.25
CA SER A 136 18.44 2.41 -15.13
C SER A 136 17.30 2.64 -16.12
N LEU A 137 16.40 3.57 -15.78
CA LEU A 137 15.39 4.12 -16.67
C LEU A 137 15.20 5.61 -16.32
N ALA A 138 15.05 6.43 -17.35
CA ALA A 138 14.63 7.83 -17.24
C ALA A 138 13.76 8.16 -18.46
N VAL A 139 12.44 8.25 -18.27
CA VAL A 139 11.48 8.44 -19.36
C VAL A 139 10.80 9.81 -19.23
N PRO A 140 10.65 10.57 -20.33
CA PRO A 140 9.91 11.83 -20.30
C PRO A 140 8.45 11.64 -19.90
N GLY A 141 8.00 12.52 -19.00
CA GLY A 141 6.70 12.48 -18.35
C GLY A 141 6.86 12.14 -16.88
N TRP A 142 6.33 13.01 -16.02
CA TRP A 142 6.12 12.72 -14.62
C TRP A 142 4.88 11.83 -14.51
N PHE A 143 5.07 10.56 -14.13
CA PHE A 143 3.98 9.62 -13.97
C PHE A 143 3.53 9.61 -12.52
N ASP A 144 2.25 9.88 -12.31
CA ASP A 144 1.61 9.71 -11.01
C ASP A 144 1.65 8.22 -10.65
N HIS A 145 2.04 7.90 -9.41
CA HIS A 145 2.22 6.53 -8.91
C HIS A 145 3.09 5.65 -9.84
N ALA A 146 4.35 6.02 -10.04
CA ALA A 146 5.34 5.23 -10.78
C ALA A 146 5.76 3.96 -9.99
N MET A 147 4.91 2.93 -9.97
CA MET A 147 5.05 1.73 -9.14
C MET A 147 5.90 0.64 -9.80
N LEU A 148 6.62 -0.11 -8.97
CA LEU A 148 7.42 -1.26 -9.37
C LEU A 148 6.81 -2.58 -8.86
N ALA A 149 6.77 -3.59 -9.72
CA ALA A 149 6.51 -4.98 -9.33
C ALA A 149 7.63 -5.88 -9.84
N ALA A 150 8.23 -6.66 -8.95
CA ALA A 150 9.36 -7.52 -9.26
C ALA A 150 9.08 -8.98 -8.88
N ARG A 151 9.54 -9.90 -9.73
CA ARG A 151 9.57 -11.33 -9.46
C ARG A 151 10.78 -11.97 -10.13
N GLY A 152 11.71 -12.48 -9.33
CA GLY A 152 13.00 -12.92 -9.84
C GLY A 152 13.72 -11.75 -10.53
N GLU A 153 14.19 -11.95 -11.76
CA GLU A 153 14.83 -10.91 -12.56
C GLU A 153 13.85 -10.08 -13.40
N THR A 154 12.58 -10.49 -13.48
CA THR A 154 11.56 -9.72 -14.18
C THR A 154 11.06 -8.59 -13.30
N VAL A 155 11.08 -7.37 -13.84
CA VAL A 155 10.57 -6.17 -13.17
C VAL A 155 9.68 -5.41 -14.13
N TYR A 156 8.54 -4.94 -13.64
CA TYR A 156 7.70 -3.99 -14.36
C TYR A 156 7.69 -2.65 -13.65
N LEU A 157 7.76 -1.58 -14.44
CA LEU A 157 7.38 -0.24 -14.05
C LEU A 157 5.98 0.03 -14.62
N VAL A 158 5.04 0.38 -13.76
CA VAL A 158 3.67 0.72 -14.11
C VAL A 158 3.33 2.06 -13.47
N GLY A 159 2.85 3.02 -14.26
CA GLY A 159 2.48 4.34 -13.73
C GLY A 159 1.47 5.06 -14.60
N SER A 160 0.81 6.04 -14.02
CA SER A 160 -0.19 6.84 -14.73
C SER A 160 0.48 7.84 -15.65
N ALA A 161 0.18 7.74 -16.92
CA ALA A 161 0.77 8.54 -17.97
C ALA A 161 -0.31 9.14 -18.88
N ARG A 162 0.14 9.88 -19.89
CA ARG A 162 -0.72 10.31 -21.00
C ARG A 162 -0.19 9.80 -22.32
N ARG A 163 -1.11 9.49 -23.23
CA ARG A 163 -0.83 9.18 -24.64
C ARG A 163 -1.65 10.13 -25.51
N ARG A 164 -1.14 10.50 -26.69
CA ARG A 164 -1.95 11.20 -27.69
C ARG A 164 -2.63 10.19 -28.62
N ASP A 165 -3.92 10.39 -28.90
CA ASP A 165 -4.62 9.64 -29.94
C ASP A 165 -4.21 10.12 -31.35
N PRO A 166 -4.64 9.47 -32.46
CA PRO A 166 -4.30 9.90 -33.82
C PRO A 166 -4.72 11.35 -34.14
N GLY A 167 -5.75 11.87 -33.45
CA GLY A 167 -6.18 13.27 -33.52
C GLY A 167 -5.40 14.21 -32.58
N ARG A 168 -4.28 13.75 -32.02
CA ARG A 168 -3.40 14.46 -31.06
C ARG A 168 -4.06 14.83 -29.73
N ARG A 169 -5.25 14.31 -29.43
CA ARG A 169 -5.93 14.58 -28.15
C ARG A 169 -5.25 13.78 -27.03
N PRO A 170 -4.97 14.39 -25.88
CA PRO A 170 -4.43 13.66 -24.74
C PRO A 170 -5.48 12.65 -24.24
N ARG A 171 -4.99 11.46 -23.89
CA ARG A 171 -5.74 10.39 -23.27
C ARG A 171 -5.01 9.94 -22.01
N PRO A 172 -5.72 9.76 -20.89
CA PRO A 172 -5.16 9.09 -19.73
C PRO A 172 -4.78 7.66 -20.12
N ALA A 173 -3.58 7.25 -19.74
CA ALA A 173 -3.02 5.97 -20.11
C ALA A 173 -2.23 5.38 -18.94
N VAL A 174 -2.05 4.07 -18.93
CA VAL A 174 -1.10 3.41 -18.03
C VAL A 174 0.15 3.08 -18.80
N TYR A 175 1.28 3.62 -18.37
CA TYR A 175 2.60 3.27 -18.89
C TYR A 175 3.02 1.90 -18.36
N VAL A 176 3.60 1.06 -19.21
CA VAL A 176 4.19 -0.22 -18.81
C VAL A 176 5.57 -0.35 -19.46
N ALA A 177 6.60 -0.47 -18.64
CA ALA A 177 7.94 -0.89 -19.07
C ALA A 177 8.36 -2.17 -18.35
N ARG A 178 9.22 -2.95 -18.98
CA ARG A 178 9.70 -4.24 -18.47
C ARG A 178 11.22 -4.31 -18.49
N SER A 179 11.77 -4.88 -17.43
CA SER A 179 13.15 -5.37 -17.34
C SER A 179 13.12 -6.90 -17.22
N THR A 180 14.12 -7.56 -17.81
CA THR A 180 14.39 -9.00 -17.67
C THR A 180 15.76 -9.27 -17.06
N ASP A 181 16.47 -8.23 -16.63
CA ASP A 181 17.85 -8.29 -16.16
C ASP A 181 17.99 -7.72 -14.73
N GLY A 182 16.94 -7.88 -13.92
CA GLY A 182 16.94 -7.42 -12.53
C GLY A 182 16.97 -5.90 -12.40
N GLY A 183 16.24 -5.20 -13.28
CA GLY A 183 16.09 -3.74 -13.27
C GLY A 183 17.33 -2.98 -13.74
N ARG A 184 18.25 -3.61 -14.49
CA ARG A 184 19.44 -2.91 -15.02
C ARG A 184 19.09 -2.13 -16.28
N THR A 185 18.24 -2.68 -17.14
CA THR A 185 17.68 -2.02 -18.32
C THR A 185 16.17 -2.25 -18.42
N PHE A 186 15.46 -1.31 -19.06
CA PHE A 186 14.01 -1.38 -19.25
C PHE A 186 13.63 -1.09 -20.69
N VAL A 187 12.57 -1.76 -21.17
CA VAL A 187 11.95 -1.56 -22.47
C VAL A 187 10.48 -1.16 -22.29
N GLU A 188 10.07 -0.04 -22.89
CA GLU A 188 8.64 0.34 -22.96
C GLU A 188 7.87 -0.76 -23.71
N ARG A 189 6.83 -1.30 -23.07
CA ARG A 189 5.95 -2.31 -23.66
C ARG A 189 4.75 -1.65 -24.31
N CYS A 190 4.09 -0.76 -23.58
CA CYS A 190 2.90 -0.07 -24.07
C CYS A 190 2.52 1.14 -23.20
N ARG A 191 1.61 1.96 -23.75
CA ARG A 191 0.78 2.91 -23.00
C ARG A 191 -0.69 2.54 -23.19
N LEU A 192 -1.29 1.90 -22.18
CA LEU A 192 -2.63 1.33 -22.22
C LEU A 192 -3.70 2.41 -22.02
N VAL A 193 -4.62 2.54 -22.97
CA VAL A 193 -5.80 3.40 -22.82
C VAL A 193 -6.99 2.46 -22.71
N LEU A 194 -7.46 2.21 -21.50
CA LEU A 194 -8.61 1.33 -21.24
C LEU A 194 -9.94 1.99 -21.60
N THR A 195 -10.07 3.29 -21.29
CA THR A 195 -11.31 4.06 -21.44
C THR A 195 -10.99 5.51 -21.83
N ASN A 196 -12.02 6.32 -22.05
CA ASN A 196 -11.89 7.76 -22.25
C ASN A 196 -12.05 8.60 -20.96
N VAL A 197 -12.18 7.96 -19.79
CA VAL A 197 -12.26 8.64 -18.49
C VAL A 197 -10.88 8.78 -17.86
N GLU A 198 -10.68 9.81 -17.04
CA GLU A 198 -9.45 9.98 -16.24
C GLU A 198 -9.33 8.81 -15.26
N GLN A 199 -8.18 8.15 -15.35
CA GLN A 199 -7.88 6.89 -14.67
C GLN A 199 -6.43 6.88 -14.24
N GLU A 200 -6.19 6.24 -13.12
CA GLU A 200 -4.88 6.15 -12.50
C GLU A 200 -4.52 4.69 -12.25
N ALA A 201 -3.25 4.33 -12.36
CA ALA A 201 -2.77 2.98 -12.09
C ALA A 201 -2.78 2.68 -10.60
N ILE A 202 -3.20 1.48 -10.19
CA ILE A 202 -3.05 0.97 -8.81
C ILE A 202 -2.01 -0.14 -8.77
N THR A 203 -1.62 -0.58 -7.56
CA THR A 203 -0.49 -1.50 -7.33
C THR A 203 -0.43 -2.65 -8.34
N PRO A 204 0.60 -2.73 -9.21
CA PRO A 204 0.75 -3.82 -10.16
C PRO A 204 1.21 -5.11 -9.48
N LEU A 205 0.91 -6.28 -10.06
CA LEU A 205 1.36 -7.58 -9.57
C LEU A 205 2.04 -8.39 -10.68
N VAL A 206 3.01 -9.23 -10.30
CA VAL A 206 3.58 -10.27 -11.18
C VAL A 206 3.29 -11.64 -10.58
N LEU A 207 2.42 -12.38 -11.26
CA LEU A 207 1.96 -13.71 -10.85
C LEU A 207 3.03 -14.80 -11.06
N ALA A 208 2.76 -16.00 -10.57
CA ALA A 208 3.71 -17.13 -10.54
C ALA A 208 4.01 -17.76 -11.87
N ASP A 209 3.08 -17.63 -12.81
CA ASP A 209 3.31 -17.96 -14.20
C ASP A 209 3.94 -16.80 -14.99
N GLY A 210 4.25 -15.68 -14.33
CA GLY A 210 4.80 -14.49 -14.97
C GLY A 210 3.77 -13.54 -15.56
N ALA A 211 2.47 -13.81 -15.38
CA ALA A 211 1.43 -12.89 -15.84
C ALA A 211 1.54 -11.54 -15.12
N LEU A 212 1.42 -10.44 -15.88
CA LEU A 212 1.35 -9.09 -15.36
C LEU A 212 -0.10 -8.72 -15.11
N VAL A 213 -0.38 -8.24 -13.90
CA VAL A 213 -1.69 -7.71 -13.51
C VAL A 213 -1.55 -6.20 -13.31
N VAL A 214 -2.34 -5.43 -14.08
CA VAL A 214 -2.38 -3.97 -13.98
C VAL A 214 -3.77 -3.57 -13.52
N GLY A 215 -3.85 -2.97 -12.34
CA GLY A 215 -5.10 -2.36 -11.86
C GLY A 215 -5.19 -0.89 -12.26
N THR A 216 -6.40 -0.37 -12.39
CA THR A 216 -6.66 1.07 -12.51
C THR A 216 -7.84 1.51 -11.66
N ILE A 217 -7.95 2.80 -11.40
CA ILE A 217 -9.12 3.41 -10.78
C ILE A 217 -9.49 4.71 -11.49
N ASP A 218 -10.76 4.86 -11.86
CA ASP A 218 -11.25 6.08 -12.50
C ASP A 218 -11.71 7.14 -11.49
N HIS A 219 -11.72 8.42 -11.90
CA HIS A 219 -12.10 9.52 -11.01
C HIS A 219 -12.84 10.68 -11.69
N GLY A 220 -12.69 10.89 -13.00
CA GLY A 220 -13.35 11.98 -13.72
C GLY A 220 -13.60 11.68 -15.19
N ASP A 221 -14.54 12.39 -15.81
CA ASP A 221 -14.74 12.33 -17.26
C ASP A 221 -13.88 13.35 -18.01
N ALA A 222 -13.93 13.32 -19.35
CA ALA A 222 -13.13 14.19 -20.20
C ALA A 222 -13.45 15.69 -20.08
N SER A 223 -14.54 16.08 -19.39
CA SER A 223 -14.85 17.48 -19.07
C SER A 223 -14.24 17.96 -17.75
N GLY A 224 -13.58 17.06 -17.00
CA GLY A 224 -13.07 17.33 -15.65
C GLY A 224 -14.13 17.14 -14.55
N ARG A 225 -15.34 16.70 -14.90
CA ARG A 225 -16.39 16.39 -13.93
C ARG A 225 -16.06 15.08 -13.21
N ARG A 226 -16.17 15.07 -11.88
CA ARG A 226 -16.01 13.85 -11.08
C ARG A 226 -17.10 12.83 -11.41
N LEU A 227 -16.72 11.55 -11.43
CA LEU A 227 -17.66 10.45 -11.60
C LEU A 227 -18.54 10.30 -10.34
N GLU A 228 -19.77 9.82 -10.54
CA GLU A 228 -20.71 9.52 -9.42
C GLU A 228 -20.15 8.43 -8.49
N ARG A 229 -19.46 7.46 -9.10
CA ARG A 229 -18.76 6.33 -8.46
C ARG A 229 -17.37 6.23 -9.05
N ARG A 230 -16.38 5.88 -8.22
CA ARG A 230 -15.09 5.42 -8.70
C ARG A 230 -15.14 3.92 -8.92
N ARG A 231 -14.66 3.47 -10.06
CA ARG A 231 -14.58 2.09 -10.47
C ARG A 231 -13.12 1.69 -10.52
N ALA A 232 -12.80 0.62 -9.80
CA ALA A 232 -11.53 -0.05 -9.89
C ALA A 232 -11.63 -1.17 -10.93
N TRP A 233 -10.65 -1.24 -11.82
CA TRP A 233 -10.58 -2.19 -12.93
C TRP A 233 -9.27 -2.96 -12.89
N LEU A 234 -9.25 -4.09 -13.58
CA LEU A 234 -8.07 -4.92 -13.80
C LEU A 234 -7.91 -5.22 -15.30
N VAL A 235 -6.67 -5.26 -15.77
CA VAL A 235 -6.32 -5.97 -17.01
C VAL A 235 -5.14 -6.92 -16.75
N VAL A 236 -5.17 -8.08 -17.40
CA VAL A 236 -4.16 -9.13 -17.21
C VAL A 236 -3.44 -9.39 -18.53
N SER A 237 -2.12 -9.53 -18.48
CA SER A 237 -1.28 -9.91 -19.61
C SER A 237 -0.54 -11.20 -19.31
N GLY A 238 -0.78 -12.23 -20.14
CA GLY A 238 -0.05 -13.50 -20.12
C GLY A 238 1.22 -13.52 -21.00
N ASP A 239 1.47 -12.45 -21.74
CA ASP A 239 2.51 -12.37 -22.78
C ASP A 239 3.52 -11.22 -22.53
N SER A 240 3.81 -10.98 -21.25
CA SER A 240 4.79 -9.99 -20.80
C SER A 240 4.46 -8.54 -21.20
N GLY A 241 3.18 -8.18 -21.20
CA GLY A 241 2.67 -6.85 -21.47
C GLY A 241 2.56 -6.51 -22.96
N ALA A 242 2.49 -7.50 -23.85
CA ALA A 242 2.29 -7.26 -25.29
C ALA A 242 0.79 -7.12 -25.61
N THR A 243 -0.04 -7.98 -25.04
CA THR A 243 -1.51 -7.92 -25.10
C THR A 243 -2.12 -8.06 -23.71
N PHE A 244 -3.38 -7.64 -23.59
CA PHE A 244 -4.12 -7.61 -22.34
C PHE A 244 -5.55 -8.11 -22.57
N THR A 245 -6.16 -8.67 -21.53
CA THR A 245 -7.61 -8.92 -21.48
C THR A 245 -8.41 -7.62 -21.67
N GLU A 246 -9.72 -7.76 -21.88
CA GLU A 246 -10.66 -6.69 -21.60
C GLU A 246 -10.54 -6.18 -20.14
N PRO A 247 -10.97 -4.95 -19.85
CA PRO A 247 -11.06 -4.45 -18.48
C PRO A 247 -12.06 -5.26 -17.65
N LEU A 248 -11.58 -5.87 -16.57
CA LEU A 248 -12.36 -6.64 -15.60
C LEU A 248 -12.72 -5.76 -14.40
N LEU A 249 -14.01 -5.65 -14.07
CA LEU A 249 -14.47 -4.79 -12.97
C LEU A 249 -14.12 -5.41 -11.61
N ILE A 250 -13.46 -4.65 -10.74
CA ILE A 250 -13.15 -5.04 -9.37
C ILE A 250 -14.25 -4.54 -8.41
N ALA A 251 -14.50 -3.23 -8.41
CA ALA A 251 -15.40 -2.57 -7.47
C ALA A 251 -15.85 -1.21 -7.99
N GLU A 252 -16.99 -0.71 -7.50
CA GLU A 252 -17.52 0.63 -7.81
C GLU A 252 -17.93 1.44 -6.57
N SER A 253 -17.35 1.07 -5.42
CA SER A 253 -17.73 1.55 -4.08
C SER A 253 -16.62 2.30 -3.36
N CYS A 254 -15.48 2.49 -4.01
CA CYS A 254 -14.33 3.15 -3.41
C CYS A 254 -14.61 4.65 -3.22
N SER A 255 -13.94 5.23 -2.23
CA SER A 255 -14.10 6.64 -1.90
C SER A 255 -13.75 7.56 -3.06
N ARG A 256 -14.48 8.67 -3.16
CA ARG A 256 -14.33 9.71 -4.19
C ARG A 256 -14.05 11.09 -3.61
N THR A 257 -13.59 11.15 -2.36
CA THR A 257 -13.26 12.42 -1.71
C THR A 257 -12.01 13.03 -2.33
N ARG A 258 -11.76 14.33 -2.10
CA ARG A 258 -10.53 14.99 -2.57
C ARG A 258 -9.27 14.34 -1.98
N ASN A 259 -9.33 13.84 -0.75
CA ASN A 259 -8.19 13.31 -0.01
C ASN A 259 -8.37 11.80 0.18
N THR A 260 -8.61 11.07 -0.91
CA THR A 260 -8.78 9.61 -0.92
C THR A 260 -7.40 8.98 -1.09
N ALA A 261 -7.04 8.02 -0.25
CA ALA A 261 -5.78 7.30 -0.43
C ALA A 261 -5.86 6.26 -1.55
N TRP A 262 -4.71 5.69 -1.91
CA TRP A 262 -4.57 4.80 -3.04
C TRP A 262 -5.08 3.38 -2.72
N PRO A 263 -5.87 2.75 -3.62
CA PRO A 263 -6.21 1.33 -3.49
C PRO A 263 -4.98 0.44 -3.57
N SER A 264 -5.02 -0.70 -2.89
CA SER A 264 -3.96 -1.69 -2.90
C SER A 264 -4.46 -3.02 -3.47
N LEU A 265 -3.60 -3.66 -4.25
CA LEU A 265 -3.77 -5.02 -4.76
C LEU A 265 -2.68 -5.92 -4.16
N ALA A 266 -3.02 -7.19 -3.92
CA ALA A 266 -2.06 -8.22 -3.53
C ALA A 266 -2.46 -9.58 -4.10
N ALA A 267 -1.52 -10.52 -4.18
CA ALA A 267 -1.78 -11.90 -4.56
C ALA A 267 -1.37 -12.87 -3.45
N SER A 268 -2.12 -13.96 -3.29
CA SER A 268 -1.66 -15.09 -2.49
C SER A 268 -0.47 -15.77 -3.16
N PRO A 269 0.46 -16.38 -2.41
CA PRO A 269 1.48 -17.23 -3.00
C PRO A 269 0.83 -18.42 -3.72
N ARG A 270 1.40 -18.84 -4.85
CA ARG A 270 0.97 -20.05 -5.56
C ARG A 270 1.19 -21.28 -4.67
N ARG A 271 0.16 -22.12 -4.53
CA ARG A 271 0.20 -23.40 -3.81
C ARG A 271 -0.27 -24.51 -4.75
N ASP A 272 0.66 -25.31 -5.24
CA ASP A 272 0.40 -26.46 -6.11
C ASP A 272 -0.56 -26.14 -7.27
N ALA A 273 -1.71 -26.84 -7.32
CA ALA A 273 -2.75 -26.72 -8.33
C ALA A 273 -3.77 -25.59 -8.05
N VAL A 274 -3.66 -24.87 -6.93
CA VAL A 274 -4.57 -23.76 -6.59
C VAL A 274 -4.06 -22.47 -7.24
N PRO A 275 -4.85 -21.81 -8.11
CA PRO A 275 -4.50 -20.50 -8.67
C PRO A 275 -4.22 -19.47 -7.58
N GLU A 276 -3.36 -18.50 -7.88
CA GLU A 276 -3.16 -17.35 -6.99
C GLU A 276 -4.45 -16.56 -6.87
N ARG A 277 -4.90 -16.34 -5.63
CA ARG A 277 -6.03 -15.49 -5.29
C ARG A 277 -5.59 -14.03 -5.32
N LEU A 278 -6.41 -13.18 -5.92
CA LEU A 278 -6.20 -11.74 -5.89
C LEU A 278 -6.99 -11.11 -4.75
N PHE A 279 -6.41 -10.09 -4.14
CA PHE A 279 -6.98 -9.30 -3.05
C PHE A 279 -6.99 -7.84 -3.46
N PHE A 280 -8.08 -7.15 -3.12
CA PHE A 280 -8.26 -5.73 -3.37
C PHE A 280 -8.75 -5.05 -2.09
N THR A 281 -8.17 -3.89 -1.78
CA THR A 281 -8.66 -3.02 -0.72
C THR A 281 -8.73 -1.57 -1.18
N CYS A 282 -9.73 -0.84 -0.70
CA CYS A 282 -9.84 0.60 -0.89
C CYS A 282 -10.63 1.23 0.26
N GLU A 283 -10.62 2.57 0.31
CA GLU A 283 -11.44 3.31 1.26
C GLU A 283 -12.92 3.23 0.90
N ALA A 284 -13.78 3.09 1.89
CA ALA A 284 -15.23 3.21 1.71
C ALA A 284 -15.62 4.66 1.39
N ASN A 285 -16.81 4.86 0.82
CA ASN A 285 -17.31 6.19 0.48
C ASN A 285 -17.19 7.19 1.65
N GLY A 286 -16.71 8.39 1.37
CA GLY A 286 -16.44 9.42 2.39
C GLY A 286 -15.19 9.16 3.23
N ASN A 287 -14.38 8.16 2.84
CA ASN A 287 -13.27 7.61 3.61
C ASN A 287 -13.75 6.94 4.91
N HIS A 288 -15.03 6.57 5.02
CA HIS A 288 -15.60 6.09 6.28
C HIS A 288 -15.44 4.58 6.47
N GLY A 289 -14.28 4.01 6.19
CA GLY A 289 -14.04 2.57 6.37
C GLY A 289 -13.05 1.97 5.39
N VAL A 290 -12.77 0.70 5.57
CA VAL A 290 -11.88 -0.07 4.69
C VAL A 290 -12.66 -1.21 4.05
N LEU A 291 -12.76 -1.18 2.72
CA LEU A 291 -13.43 -2.19 1.93
C LEU A 291 -12.44 -3.23 1.42
N PHE A 292 -12.89 -4.48 1.37
CA PHE A 292 -12.12 -5.61 0.88
C PHE A 292 -12.94 -6.45 -0.10
N ALA A 293 -12.28 -6.95 -1.15
CA ALA A 293 -12.78 -7.98 -2.04
C ALA A 293 -11.65 -8.96 -2.41
N ARG A 294 -12.04 -10.17 -2.83
CA ARG A 294 -11.11 -11.18 -3.33
C ARG A 294 -11.62 -11.82 -4.63
N SER A 295 -10.71 -12.32 -5.45
CA SER A 295 -11.00 -13.10 -6.65
C SER A 295 -10.20 -14.40 -6.64
N ASP A 296 -10.87 -15.51 -6.94
CA ASP A 296 -10.29 -16.87 -7.07
C ASP A 296 -9.93 -17.24 -8.51
N ASP A 297 -10.27 -16.37 -9.47
CA ASP A 297 -10.25 -16.62 -10.91
C ASP A 297 -9.59 -15.47 -11.67
N ARG A 298 -8.51 -14.91 -11.10
CA ARG A 298 -7.65 -13.88 -11.73
C ARG A 298 -8.38 -12.60 -12.13
N GLY A 299 -9.42 -12.25 -11.40
CA GLY A 299 -10.16 -11.00 -11.56
C GLY A 299 -11.43 -11.13 -12.42
N GLU A 300 -11.73 -12.31 -12.97
CA GLU A 300 -12.97 -12.57 -13.69
C GLU A 300 -14.19 -12.34 -12.81
N ARG A 301 -14.13 -12.78 -11.55
CA ARG A 301 -15.17 -12.57 -10.55
C ARG A 301 -14.57 -12.16 -9.22
N TRP A 302 -15.21 -11.17 -8.61
CA TRP A 302 -14.90 -10.69 -7.28
C TRP A 302 -16.03 -11.00 -6.32
N THR A 303 -15.67 -11.30 -5.07
CA THR A 303 -16.67 -11.29 -3.99
C THR A 303 -17.28 -9.89 -3.84
N PRO A 304 -18.53 -9.77 -3.37
CA PRO A 304 -19.05 -8.48 -2.95
C PRO A 304 -18.09 -7.77 -1.99
N VAL A 305 -17.88 -6.48 -2.21
CA VAL A 305 -17.09 -5.63 -1.32
C VAL A 305 -17.68 -5.64 0.08
N ARG A 306 -16.83 -5.76 1.10
CA ARG A 306 -17.25 -5.74 2.51
C ARG A 306 -16.28 -4.94 3.36
N ARG A 307 -16.79 -4.40 4.47
CA ARG A 307 -15.98 -3.69 5.46
C ARG A 307 -15.16 -4.65 6.31
N ILE A 308 -13.92 -4.27 6.61
CA ILE A 308 -13.00 -5.08 7.46
C ILE A 308 -12.41 -4.30 8.63
N ASP A 309 -12.68 -2.99 8.71
CA ASP A 309 -12.09 -2.11 9.72
C ASP A 309 -12.75 -2.26 11.10
N GLY A 310 -14.01 -2.73 11.16
CA GLY A 310 -14.78 -2.85 12.40
C GLY A 310 -14.99 -1.51 13.14
N GLY A 311 -14.75 -0.37 12.47
CA GLY A 311 -15.01 0.96 13.01
C GLY A 311 -16.47 1.37 12.86
N ALA A 312 -16.84 2.45 13.55
CA ALA A 312 -18.14 3.09 13.34
C ALA A 312 -18.19 3.77 11.96
N ASP A 313 -19.37 3.85 11.35
CA ASP A 313 -19.57 4.43 10.02
C ASP A 313 -19.25 5.94 9.93
N SER A 314 -18.92 6.61 11.03
CA SER A 314 -18.58 8.05 11.07
C SER A 314 -17.08 8.33 11.10
N ALA A 315 -16.24 7.38 11.53
CA ALA A 315 -14.80 7.57 11.60
C ALA A 315 -14.17 7.44 10.21
N TRP A 316 -13.24 8.33 9.86
CA TRP A 316 -12.49 8.16 8.62
C TRP A 316 -11.33 7.18 8.81
N ALA A 317 -11.11 6.36 7.79
CA ALA A 317 -10.02 5.42 7.64
C ALA A 317 -9.35 5.66 6.29
N LYS A 318 -8.01 5.70 6.26
CA LYS A 318 -7.25 5.95 5.04
C LYS A 318 -6.04 5.07 4.85
N THR A 319 -5.49 5.12 3.64
CA THR A 319 -4.25 4.46 3.22
C THR A 319 -4.29 2.94 3.46
N PRO A 320 -5.35 2.22 3.06
CA PRO A 320 -5.39 0.78 3.29
C PRO A 320 -4.31 0.08 2.46
N THR A 321 -3.34 -0.54 3.13
CA THR A 321 -2.22 -1.27 2.51
C THR A 321 -2.31 -2.75 2.84
N MET A 322 -1.98 -3.62 1.89
CA MET A 322 -1.96 -5.08 2.08
C MET A 322 -0.57 -5.68 1.88
N ALA A 323 -0.30 -6.76 2.62
CA ALA A 323 0.81 -7.66 2.34
C ALA A 323 0.41 -9.10 2.60
N VAL A 324 0.97 -10.03 1.82
CA VAL A 324 0.73 -11.46 2.00
C VAL A 324 2.06 -12.16 2.26
N SER A 325 2.11 -12.98 3.31
CA SER A 325 3.29 -13.78 3.61
C SER A 325 3.42 -14.98 2.66
N ALA A 326 4.61 -15.58 2.61
CA ALA A 326 4.82 -16.83 1.86
C ALA A 326 3.94 -17.99 2.36
N SER A 327 3.44 -17.93 3.60
CA SER A 327 2.49 -18.90 4.14
C SER A 327 1.03 -18.56 3.80
N GLY A 328 0.76 -17.48 3.07
CA GLY A 328 -0.58 -17.08 2.67
C GLY A 328 -1.39 -16.35 3.75
N VAL A 329 -0.74 -15.92 4.84
CA VAL A 329 -1.37 -14.99 5.79
C VAL A 329 -1.44 -13.62 5.14
N LEU A 330 -2.63 -13.03 5.08
CA LEU A 330 -2.87 -11.67 4.59
C LEU A 330 -2.94 -10.72 5.78
N ALA A 331 -2.18 -9.64 5.76
CA ALA A 331 -2.33 -8.52 6.67
C ALA A 331 -2.83 -7.28 5.92
N VAL A 332 -3.67 -6.49 6.59
CA VAL A 332 -4.15 -5.20 6.09
C VAL A 332 -3.96 -4.16 7.18
N THR A 333 -3.36 -3.01 6.84
CA THR A 333 -3.17 -1.88 7.74
C THR A 333 -3.76 -0.60 7.17
N TRP A 334 -4.22 0.30 8.03
CA TRP A 334 -4.78 1.60 7.65
C TRP A 334 -4.60 2.58 8.81
N VAL A 335 -4.69 3.88 8.51
CA VAL A 335 -4.78 4.91 9.55
C VAL A 335 -6.24 5.23 9.82
N ASP A 336 -6.59 5.45 11.08
CA ASP A 336 -7.98 5.53 11.52
C ASP A 336 -8.17 6.58 12.60
N ALA A 337 -9.18 7.43 12.43
CA ALA A 337 -9.53 8.49 13.36
C ALA A 337 -10.66 8.11 14.35
N ARG A 338 -11.01 6.81 14.48
CA ARG A 338 -12.10 6.34 15.35
C ARG A 338 -11.98 6.75 16.82
N ASP A 339 -10.77 7.06 17.26
CA ASP A 339 -10.48 7.45 18.64
C ASP A 339 -10.39 8.98 18.84
N ASP A 340 -10.64 9.77 17.79
CA ASP A 340 -10.67 11.23 17.85
C ASP A 340 -11.92 11.78 17.18
N ALA A 341 -12.86 12.28 18.00
CA ALA A 341 -14.09 12.88 17.52
C ALA A 341 -13.86 14.13 16.64
N THR A 342 -12.68 14.76 16.69
CA THR A 342 -12.36 15.91 15.83
C THR A 342 -11.83 15.51 14.46
N GLY A 343 -11.45 14.24 14.27
CA GLY A 343 -10.88 13.73 13.03
C GLY A 343 -9.51 14.31 12.66
N ARG A 344 -8.83 14.98 13.60
CA ARG A 344 -7.52 15.63 13.41
C ARG A 344 -6.36 14.72 13.78
N CYS A 345 -6.59 13.80 14.69
CA CYS A 345 -5.63 12.80 15.12
C CYS A 345 -6.08 11.40 14.70
N TRP A 346 -5.12 10.50 14.53
CA TRP A 346 -5.39 9.13 14.09
C TRP A 346 -4.34 8.15 14.63
N HIS A 347 -4.67 6.86 14.59
CA HIS A 347 -3.77 5.78 14.93
C HIS A 347 -3.58 4.84 13.73
N LEU A 348 -2.46 4.11 13.72
CA LEU A 348 -2.32 2.96 12.82
C LEU A 348 -3.15 1.80 13.39
N TYR A 349 -3.98 1.20 12.54
CA TYR A 349 -4.77 0.00 12.81
C TYR A 349 -4.40 -1.11 11.83
N GLY A 350 -4.70 -2.35 12.22
CA GLY A 350 -4.57 -3.48 11.32
C GLY A 350 -5.45 -4.67 11.68
N THR A 351 -5.62 -5.55 10.69
CA THR A 351 -6.20 -6.88 10.85
C THR A 351 -5.43 -7.89 10.00
N ALA A 352 -5.71 -9.17 10.19
CA ALA A 352 -5.17 -10.23 9.37
C ALA A 352 -6.20 -11.32 9.07
N SER A 353 -5.99 -12.02 7.96
CA SER A 353 -6.72 -13.20 7.54
C SER A 353 -5.75 -14.38 7.36
N ARG A 354 -6.19 -15.56 7.79
CA ARG A 354 -5.45 -16.82 7.66
C ARG A 354 -6.12 -17.82 6.71
N ASP A 355 -7.29 -17.46 6.19
CA ASP A 355 -8.13 -18.30 5.32
C ASP A 355 -8.27 -17.69 3.92
N GLY A 356 -7.23 -16.96 3.50
CA GLY A 356 -7.14 -16.28 2.21
C GLY A 356 -8.27 -15.27 2.02
N GLY A 357 -8.52 -14.45 3.03
CA GLY A 357 -9.50 -13.37 2.99
C GLY A 357 -10.95 -13.85 3.10
N ALA A 358 -11.24 -15.02 3.68
CA ALA A 358 -12.63 -15.42 3.94
C ALA A 358 -13.15 -14.75 5.23
N THR A 359 -12.34 -14.73 6.29
CA THR A 359 -12.58 -14.04 7.55
C THR A 359 -11.38 -13.23 8.00
N PHE A 360 -11.60 -12.27 8.91
CA PHE A 360 -10.56 -11.40 9.46
C PHE A 360 -10.61 -11.42 10.99
N LEU A 361 -9.44 -11.29 11.61
CA LEU A 361 -9.34 -11.02 13.05
C LEU A 361 -9.99 -9.66 13.39
N PRO A 362 -10.37 -9.41 14.65
CA PRO A 362 -10.77 -8.07 15.07
C PRO A 362 -9.67 -7.06 14.74
N ALA A 363 -10.07 -5.91 14.19
CA ALA A 363 -9.15 -4.80 13.98
C ALA A 363 -8.54 -4.34 15.30
N GLN A 364 -7.24 -4.06 15.29
CA GLN A 364 -6.47 -3.72 16.48
C GLN A 364 -5.58 -2.51 16.20
N ARG A 365 -5.49 -1.62 17.19
CA ARG A 365 -4.54 -0.51 17.17
C ARG A 365 -3.11 -1.06 17.21
N LEU A 366 -2.28 -0.59 16.28
CA LEU A 366 -0.87 -0.97 16.16
C LEU A 366 0.08 0.12 16.67
N SER A 367 -0.32 1.40 16.66
CA SER A 367 0.52 2.49 17.19
C SER A 367 0.35 2.70 18.69
N SER A 368 1.45 3.04 19.37
CA SER A 368 1.47 3.38 20.81
C SER A 368 0.93 4.78 21.12
N ALA A 369 0.90 5.68 20.15
CA ALA A 369 0.44 7.06 20.30
C ALA A 369 -0.37 7.52 19.09
N ALA A 370 -1.10 8.63 19.26
CA ALA A 370 -1.86 9.27 18.20
C ALA A 370 -0.91 10.11 17.34
N SER A 371 -1.12 10.09 16.03
CA SER A 371 -0.49 10.97 15.06
C SER A 371 -1.37 12.21 14.92
N CYS A 372 -0.83 13.39 15.20
CA CYS A 372 -1.57 14.65 15.24
C CYS A 372 -0.78 15.75 14.50
N PRO A 373 -0.79 15.76 13.15
CA PRO A 373 -0.01 16.71 12.38
C PRO A 373 -0.47 18.16 12.63
N THR A 374 0.49 19.09 12.67
CA THR A 374 0.22 20.53 12.83
C THR A 374 0.81 21.32 11.69
N ALA A 375 0.12 22.39 11.29
CA ALA A 375 0.63 23.32 10.28
C ALA A 375 1.96 23.98 10.71
N ALA A 376 2.16 24.22 12.01
CA ALA A 376 3.37 24.85 12.52
C ALA A 376 4.61 23.96 12.40
N ALA A 377 4.47 22.64 12.61
CA ALA A 377 5.60 21.72 12.59
C ALA A 377 5.77 20.98 11.24
N SER A 378 4.68 20.56 10.59
CA SER A 378 4.74 19.91 9.27
C SER A 378 4.73 20.90 8.09
N GLY A 379 4.27 22.13 8.30
CA GLY A 379 3.95 23.08 7.23
C GLY A 379 2.49 22.95 6.75
N ALA A 380 1.81 24.07 6.56
CA ALA A 380 0.39 24.10 6.20
C ALA A 380 0.11 23.39 4.86
N GLY A 381 0.94 23.62 3.83
CA GLY A 381 0.81 22.97 2.53
C GLY A 381 0.98 21.45 2.59
N VAL A 382 1.86 20.96 3.47
CA VAL A 382 2.06 19.52 3.69
C VAL A 382 0.83 18.91 4.36
N VAL A 383 0.24 19.56 5.36
CA VAL A 383 -0.97 19.06 6.04
C VAL A 383 -2.20 19.09 5.13
N ASP A 384 -2.36 20.10 4.26
CA ASP A 384 -3.45 20.14 3.27
C ASP A 384 -3.31 19.02 2.23
N ARG A 385 -2.10 18.84 1.69
CA ARG A 385 -1.84 17.84 0.65
C ARG A 385 -1.81 16.41 1.19
N PHE A 386 -1.22 16.20 2.37
CA PHE A 386 -0.99 14.89 2.97
C PHE A 386 -1.59 14.81 4.39
N PRO A 387 -2.92 14.90 4.55
CA PRO A 387 -3.55 14.97 5.88
C PRO A 387 -3.35 13.70 6.72
N SER A 388 -3.11 12.56 6.08
CA SER A 388 -2.75 11.27 6.68
C SER A 388 -1.25 10.93 6.52
N GLY A 389 -0.43 11.89 6.10
CA GLY A 389 0.98 11.68 5.76
C GLY A 389 1.20 10.99 4.41
N GLY A 390 0.18 10.92 3.56
CA GLY A 390 0.29 10.34 2.22
C GLY A 390 -0.96 9.64 1.72
N GLU A 391 -0.89 9.16 0.47
CA GLU A 391 -1.89 8.31 -0.16
C GLU A 391 -1.60 6.80 0.01
N TYR A 392 -0.45 6.44 0.56
CA TYR A 392 -0.12 5.06 0.93
C TYR A 392 0.89 5.04 2.08
N HIS A 393 1.04 3.87 2.70
CA HIS A 393 2.11 3.58 3.64
C HIS A 393 2.63 2.16 3.45
N GLY A 394 3.77 1.83 4.04
CA GLY A 394 4.48 0.59 3.81
C GLY A 394 3.98 -0.54 4.70
N LEU A 395 3.78 -1.72 4.12
CA LEU A 395 3.52 -2.96 4.85
C LEU A 395 4.18 -4.12 4.11
N ALA A 396 4.88 -4.99 4.84
CA ALA A 396 5.41 -6.21 4.25
C ALA A 396 5.50 -7.38 5.23
N ALA A 397 5.49 -8.59 4.67
CA ALA A 397 5.74 -9.80 5.44
C ALA A 397 7.24 -9.99 5.66
N VAL A 398 7.64 -10.23 6.91
CA VAL A 398 9.04 -10.49 7.30
C VAL A 398 9.24 -11.92 7.83
N GLY A 399 8.18 -12.71 7.83
CA GLY A 399 8.16 -14.12 8.24
C GLY A 399 6.84 -14.80 7.85
N ALA A 400 6.64 -16.04 8.28
CA ALA A 400 5.45 -16.82 7.93
C ALA A 400 4.15 -16.16 8.42
N SER A 401 4.17 -15.54 9.60
CA SER A 401 3.03 -14.84 10.20
C SER A 401 3.43 -13.49 10.80
N GLU A 402 4.61 -12.99 10.45
CA GLU A 402 5.18 -11.75 10.95
C GLU A 402 5.21 -10.69 9.86
N PHE A 403 4.87 -9.47 10.25
CA PHE A 403 4.79 -8.32 9.37
C PHE A 403 5.47 -7.11 10.00
N VAL A 404 5.91 -6.20 9.15
CA VAL A 404 6.36 -4.86 9.55
C VAL A 404 5.60 -3.83 8.74
N ALA A 405 5.05 -2.83 9.42
CA ALA A 405 4.47 -1.65 8.79
C ALA A 405 5.39 -0.44 9.03
N VAL A 406 5.47 0.45 8.05
CA VAL A 406 6.18 1.73 8.12
C VAL A 406 5.20 2.82 7.71
N TRP A 407 4.96 3.81 8.56
CA TRP A 407 4.00 4.88 8.29
C TRP A 407 4.52 6.24 8.74
N PRO A 408 4.02 7.34 8.15
CA PRO A 408 4.23 8.70 8.66
C PRO A 408 3.49 8.88 9.98
N ASP A 409 4.16 9.32 11.04
CA ASP A 409 3.59 9.54 12.35
C ASP A 409 3.95 10.96 12.81
N ALA A 410 2.94 11.74 13.19
CA ALA A 410 3.09 13.11 13.65
C ALA A 410 2.69 13.28 15.11
N ARG A 411 3.04 12.33 15.98
CA ARG A 411 2.79 12.44 17.44
C ARG A 411 3.45 13.65 18.10
N ASP A 412 4.46 14.21 17.45
CA ASP A 412 5.16 15.43 17.84
C ASP A 412 4.83 16.62 16.91
N GLY A 413 3.78 16.49 16.10
CA GLY A 413 3.27 17.53 15.20
C GLY A 413 3.87 17.51 13.79
N ILE A 414 4.98 16.81 13.57
CA ILE A 414 5.66 16.71 12.26
C ILE A 414 5.70 15.25 11.79
N PHE A 415 5.36 15.01 10.53
CA PHE A 415 5.40 13.65 9.98
C PHE A 415 6.82 13.07 10.00
N ARG A 416 7.03 12.03 10.80
CA ARG A 416 8.27 11.24 10.84
C ARG A 416 7.94 9.77 10.64
N LEU A 417 8.83 9.01 10.04
CA LEU A 417 8.57 7.59 9.85
C LEU A 417 8.68 6.82 11.17
N ARG A 418 7.71 5.94 11.40
CA ARG A 418 7.75 4.93 12.45
C ARG A 418 7.48 3.55 11.88
N SER A 419 7.95 2.55 12.59
CA SER A 419 7.74 1.15 12.23
C SER A 419 7.21 0.36 13.40
N VAL A 420 6.38 -0.63 13.09
CA VAL A 420 5.82 -1.57 14.05
C VAL A 420 5.92 -2.96 13.47
N ARG A 421 6.39 -3.90 14.30
CA ARG A 421 6.34 -5.32 14.00
C ARG A 421 5.13 -5.93 14.69
N PHE A 422 4.45 -6.82 14.00
CA PHE A 422 3.36 -7.58 14.59
C PHE A 422 3.31 -8.99 14.03
N ARG A 423 2.80 -9.90 14.85
CA ARG A 423 2.64 -11.31 14.52
C ARG A 423 1.18 -11.70 14.61
N VAL A 424 0.74 -12.45 13.61
CA VAL A 424 -0.54 -13.13 13.60
C VAL A 424 -0.36 -14.44 14.37
N PRO A 425 -1.08 -14.68 15.50
CA PRO A 425 -0.85 -15.89 16.30
C PRO A 425 -1.13 -17.17 15.51
N GLU A 426 -0.78 -18.32 16.07
CA GLU A 426 -1.26 -19.60 15.53
C GLU A 426 -2.71 -19.85 15.99
N ARG A 427 -3.35 -20.91 15.50
CA ARG A 427 -4.71 -21.26 15.93
C ARG A 427 -4.69 -21.92 17.29
#